data_AF-A0A0C6DRY9-F1
#
_entry.id   AF-A0A0C6DRY9-F1
#
_cell.length_a   1.000
_cell.length_b   1.000
_cell.length_c   1.000
_cell.angle_alpha   90.00
_cell.angle_beta   90.00
_cell.angle_gamma   90.00
#
_symmetry.space_group_name_H-M   'P 1'
#
loop_
_entity.id
_entity.type
_entity.pdbx_description
1 polymer ?
#
loop_
_entity_poly.entity_id
_entity_poly.type
_entity_poly.pdbx_seq_one_letter_code
_entity_poly.pdbx_strand_id
1 'polypeptide(L)'
;MQSIAEKETYHLPTEHLQVFNVIKNTSNKYITKTKILNQLGYEYNSSNERWLRRVINSLVYHYGYPIGCSYKPSERGYYILRQNKKSNKR
;
A
#
# COMPACT_ATOMS: atom_id res chain seq x y z
N MET A 1 -18.89 1.57 -29.25
CA MET A 1 -18.73 2.36 -28.01
C MET A 1 -19.27 1.51 -26.87
N GLN A 2 -18.38 0.87 -26.11
CA GLN A 2 -18.79 0.05 -24.96
C GLN A 2 -18.76 0.92 -23.70
N SER A 3 -19.88 0.89 -22.98
CA SER A 3 -20.24 1.65 -21.80
C SER A 3 -19.33 1.36 -20.61
N ILE A 4 -18.76 2.42 -20.02
CA ILE A 4 -17.78 2.40 -18.91
C ILE A 4 -18.49 2.30 -17.54
N ALA A 5 -19.66 1.68 -17.48
CA ALA A 5 -20.54 1.72 -16.31
C ALA A 5 -20.77 0.32 -15.73
N GLU A 6 -19.69 -0.37 -15.39
CA GLU A 6 -19.69 -1.56 -14.52
C GLU A 6 -18.22 -1.90 -14.22
N LYS A 7 -17.54 -1.03 -13.46
CA LYS A 7 -16.33 -1.47 -12.77
C LYS A 7 -16.80 -2.44 -11.71
N GLU A 8 -16.70 -3.72 -12.04
CA GLU A 8 -16.74 -4.85 -11.10
C GLU A 8 -16.25 -4.37 -9.75
N THR A 9 -17.08 -4.51 -8.72
CA THR A 9 -16.66 -4.41 -7.34
C THR A 9 -15.61 -5.49 -7.11
N TYR A 10 -14.36 -5.16 -7.42
CA TYR A 10 -13.19 -5.95 -7.10
C TYR A 10 -13.25 -6.19 -5.59
N HIS A 11 -13.66 -7.39 -5.19
CA HIS A 11 -13.62 -7.80 -3.79
C HIS A 11 -12.15 -7.81 -3.37
N LEU A 12 -11.70 -6.71 -2.73
CA LEU A 12 -10.33 -6.60 -2.26
C LEU A 12 -10.10 -7.77 -1.27
N PRO A 13 -9.12 -8.66 -1.52
CA PRO A 13 -8.88 -9.76 -0.61
C PRO A 13 -8.58 -9.23 0.79
N THR A 14 -9.05 -9.90 1.84
CA THR A 14 -8.90 -9.47 3.24
C THR A 14 -7.45 -9.10 3.58
N GLU A 15 -6.49 -9.86 3.06
CA GLU A 15 -5.05 -9.61 3.23
C GLU A 15 -4.59 -8.25 2.68
N HIS A 16 -5.15 -7.82 1.54
CA HIS A 16 -4.80 -6.54 0.93
C HIS A 16 -5.31 -5.38 1.78
N LEU A 17 -6.53 -5.51 2.34
CA LEU A 17 -7.09 -4.53 3.26
C LEU A 17 -6.26 -4.43 4.55
N GLN A 18 -5.85 -5.58 5.11
CA GLN A 18 -5.00 -5.62 6.30
C GLN A 18 -3.67 -4.90 6.08
N VAL A 19 -2.97 -5.23 4.99
CA VAL A 19 -1.69 -4.57 4.63
C VAL A 19 -1.89 -3.06 4.46
N PHE A 20 -2.94 -2.64 3.73
CA PHE A 20 -3.22 -1.22 3.55
C PHE A 20 -3.54 -0.50 4.86
N ASN A 21 -4.36 -1.10 5.73
CA ASN A 21 -4.71 -0.53 7.03
C ASN A 21 -3.48 -0.35 7.92
N VAL A 22 -2.55 -1.30 7.91
CA VAL A 22 -1.28 -1.19 8.64
C VAL A 22 -0.44 -0.01 8.14
N ILE A 23 -0.33 0.17 6.82
CA ILE A 23 0.41 1.30 6.24
C ILE A 23 -0.28 2.64 6.51
N LYS A 24 -1.62 2.67 6.46
CA LYS A 24 -2.42 3.88 6.68
C LYS A 24 -2.43 4.33 8.14
N ASN A 25 -2.52 3.39 9.07
CA ASN A 25 -2.69 3.68 10.50
C ASN A 25 -1.36 3.83 11.26
N THR A 26 -0.22 3.78 10.56
CA THR A 26 1.06 4.04 11.19
C THR A 26 1.19 5.51 11.59
N SER A 27 1.72 5.77 12.79
CA SER A 27 1.97 7.13 13.28
C SER A 27 3.13 7.81 12.54
N ASN A 28 4.05 7.02 11.98
CA ASN A 28 5.18 7.52 11.23
C ASN A 28 4.79 7.77 9.77
N LYS A 29 5.46 8.74 9.12
CA LYS A 29 5.27 8.95 7.68
C LYS A 29 5.67 7.72 6.85
N TYR A 30 6.68 6.98 7.29
CA TYR A 30 7.21 5.80 6.62
C TYR A 30 7.14 4.58 7.54
N ILE A 31 6.79 3.42 6.99
CA ILE A 31 6.77 2.14 7.70
C ILE A 31 7.59 1.09 6.95
N THR A 32 8.48 0.39 7.67
CA THR A 32 9.34 -0.65 7.09
C THR A 32 8.59 -1.96 6.89
N LYS A 33 9.09 -2.81 5.99
CA LYS A 33 8.57 -4.18 5.76
C LYS A 33 8.49 -4.98 7.05
N THR A 34 9.53 -4.94 7.86
CA THR A 34 9.61 -5.63 9.16
C THR A 34 8.49 -5.18 10.09
N LYS A 35 8.23 -3.87 10.21
CA LYS A 35 7.13 -3.35 11.05
C LYS A 35 5.77 -3.78 10.52
N ILE A 36 5.56 -3.77 9.20
CA ILE A 36 4.31 -4.22 8.60
C ILE A 36 4.07 -5.70 8.93
N LEU A 37 5.06 -6.57 8.69
CA LEU A 37 4.95 -8.01 8.97
C LEU A 37 4.70 -8.28 10.45
N ASN A 38 5.45 -7.61 11.35
CA ASN A 38 5.26 -7.76 12.80
C ASN A 38 3.85 -7.35 13.25
N GLN A 39 3.28 -6.26 12.69
CA GLN A 39 1.91 -5.83 13.02
C GLN A 39 0.83 -6.76 12.47
N LEU A 40 1.15 -7.53 11.42
CA LEU A 40 0.29 -8.57 10.86
C LEU A 40 0.48 -9.93 11.54
N GLY A 41 1.42 -10.06 12.49
CA GLY A 41 1.73 -11.32 13.18
C GLY A 41 2.62 -12.29 12.38
N TYR A 42 3.29 -11.82 11.32
CA TYR A 42 4.22 -12.62 10.53
C TYR A 42 5.67 -12.41 10.95
N GLU A 43 6.43 -13.50 11.00
CA GLU A 43 7.88 -13.41 11.16
C GLU A 43 8.56 -12.77 9.94
N TYR A 44 9.65 -12.05 10.20
CA TYR A 44 10.47 -11.49 9.14
C TYR A 44 11.34 -12.57 8.49
N ASN A 45 10.92 -13.04 7.31
CA ASN A 45 11.69 -13.95 6.46
C ASN A 45 11.53 -13.59 4.98
N SER A 46 12.33 -14.19 4.10
CA SER A 46 12.35 -13.89 2.67
C SER A 46 11.02 -14.22 1.95
N SER A 47 10.32 -15.26 2.39
CA SER A 47 9.01 -15.66 1.84
C SER A 47 7.94 -14.62 2.16
N ASN A 48 7.81 -14.22 3.42
CA ASN A 48 6.86 -13.22 3.89
C ASN A 48 7.18 -11.84 3.30
N GLU A 49 8.46 -11.51 3.17
CA GLU A 49 8.88 -10.27 2.50
C GLU A 49 8.45 -10.25 1.03
N ARG A 50 8.62 -11.37 0.31
CA ARG A 50 8.20 -11.51 -1.09
C ARG A 50 6.67 -11.45 -1.22
N TRP A 51 5.93 -12.09 -0.33
CA TRP A 51 4.47 -12.02 -0.28
C TRP A 51 4.00 -10.58 -0.06
N LEU A 52 4.55 -9.88 0.94
CA LEU A 52 4.19 -8.49 1.23
C LEU A 52 4.43 -7.57 0.02
N ARG A 53 5.55 -7.75 -0.68
CA ARG A 53 5.84 -6.99 -1.91
C ARG A 53 4.80 -7.25 -3.01
N ARG A 54 4.34 -8.50 -3.17
CA ARG A 54 3.29 -8.85 -4.14
C ARG A 54 1.96 -8.18 -3.78
N VAL A 55 1.56 -8.24 -2.51
CA VAL A 55 0.32 -7.61 -2.03
C VAL A 55 0.36 -6.09 -2.24
N ILE A 56 1.45 -5.43 -1.88
CA ILE A 56 1.61 -3.98 -2.08
C ILE A 56 1.62 -3.62 -3.58
N ASN A 57 2.34 -4.39 -4.41
CA ASN A 57 2.32 -4.17 -5.86
C ASN A 57 0.90 -4.32 -6.42
N SER A 58 0.14 -5.31 -5.94
CA SER A 58 -1.26 -5.48 -6.35
C SER A 58 -2.13 -4.30 -5.92
N LEU A 59 -1.98 -3.84 -4.68
CA LEU A 59 -2.65 -2.63 -4.19
C LEU A 59 -2.40 -1.41 -5.09
N VAL A 60 -1.15 -1.21 -5.52
CA VAL A 60 -0.77 -0.07 -6.37
C VAL A 60 -1.26 -0.23 -7.80
N TYR A 61 -0.90 -1.35 -8.46
CA TYR A 61 -1.07 -1.49 -9.91
C TYR A 61 -2.44 -2.03 -10.31
N HIS A 62 -3.04 -2.92 -9.51
CA HIS A 62 -4.34 -3.52 -9.83
C HIS A 62 -5.49 -2.73 -9.20
N TYR A 63 -5.31 -2.23 -7.97
CA TYR A 63 -6.38 -1.57 -7.22
C TYR A 63 -6.23 -0.04 -7.12
N GLY A 64 -5.13 0.55 -7.62
CA GLY A 64 -4.95 2.00 -7.69
C GLY A 64 -4.76 2.69 -6.33
N TYR A 65 -4.31 1.96 -5.30
CA TYR A 65 -4.08 2.54 -3.98
C TYR A 65 -2.85 3.45 -3.98
N PRO A 66 -2.90 4.60 -3.28
CA PRO A 66 -1.85 5.60 -3.28
C PRO A 66 -0.71 5.23 -2.32
N ILE A 67 0.02 4.15 -2.61
CA ILE A 67 1.15 3.68 -1.80
C ILE A 67 2.45 3.99 -2.52
N GLY A 68 3.32 4.75 -1.87
CA GLY A 68 4.69 5.01 -2.32
C GLY A 68 5.71 4.14 -1.58
N CYS A 69 6.92 4.04 -2.13
CA CYS A 69 8.06 3.43 -1.47
C CYS A 69 9.28 4.37 -1.51
N SER A 70 10.12 4.32 -0.48
CA SER A 70 11.38 5.05 -0.43
C SER A 70 12.49 4.16 0.13
N TYR A 71 13.69 4.37 -0.41
CA TYR A 71 14.90 3.61 -0.08
C TYR A 71 15.93 4.41 0.69
N LYS A 72 15.70 5.72 0.92
CA LYS A 72 16.64 6.56 1.67
C LYS A 72 16.69 6.09 3.14
N PRO A 73 17.87 6.12 3.80
CA PRO A 73 18.01 5.61 5.16
C PRO A 73 16.99 6.18 6.17
N SER A 74 16.74 7.50 6.12
CA SER A 74 15.80 8.20 7.01
C SER A 74 14.33 8.09 6.57
N GLU A 75 14.06 7.63 5.35
CA GLU A 75 12.72 7.54 4.76
C GLU A 75 12.36 6.10 4.35
N ARG A 76 13.11 5.11 4.84
CA ARG A 76 13.06 3.75 4.31
C ARG A 76 11.71 3.11 4.63
N GLY A 77 11.01 2.66 3.59
CA GLY A 77 9.76 1.91 3.75
C GLY A 77 8.66 2.35 2.79
N TYR A 78 7.43 2.02 3.18
CA TYR A 78 6.21 2.37 2.47
C TYR A 78 5.51 3.53 3.15
N TYR A 79 4.75 4.30 2.37
CA TYR A 79 3.99 5.44 2.86
C TYR A 79 2.76 5.67 2.00
N ILE A 80 1.74 6.32 2.56
CA ILE A 80 0.60 6.77 1.77
C ILE A 80 0.97 8.08 1.06
N LEU A 81 0.89 8.08 -0.26
CA LEU A 81 0.93 9.28 -1.08
C LEU A 81 -0.31 10.10 -0.72
N ARG A 82 -0.16 11.09 0.16
CA ARG A 82 -1.21 12.09 0.32
C ARG A 82 -1.36 12.79 -1.03
N GLN A 83 -2.57 12.77 -1.59
CA GLN A 83 -2.90 13.71 -2.63
C GLN A 83 -2.74 15.09 -2.01
N ASN A 84 -1.62 15.75 -2.30
CA ASN A 84 -1.62 17.20 -2.31
C ASN A 84 -2.74 17.52 -3.30
N LYS A 85 -3.91 17.94 -2.79
CA LYS A 85 -4.91 18.65 -3.61
C LYS A 85 -4.09 19.70 -4.35
N LYS A 86 -3.76 19.45 -5.62
CA LYS A 86 -3.17 20.47 -6.46
C LYS A 86 -4.24 21.55 -6.46
N SER A 87 -4.01 22.62 -5.71
CA SER A 87 -4.77 23.85 -5.84
C SER A 87 -4.61 24.22 -7.31
N ASN A 88 -5.66 23.95 -8.08
CA ASN A 88 -5.74 24.28 -9.48
C ASN A 88 -5.85 25.81 -9.52
N LYS A 89 -4.71 26.49 -9.43
CA LYS A 89 -4.62 27.92 -9.62
C LYS A 89 -4.49 28.13 -11.13
N ARG A 90 -5.64 28.30 -11.77
CA ARG A 90 -5.77 28.96 -13.07
C ARG A 90 -6.84 30.02 -12.92
#